data_AF-A0A8T0WPN0-F1
#
_entry.id   AF-A0A8T0WPN0-F1
#
_cell.length_a   1.000
_cell.length_b   1.000
_cell.length_c   1.000
_cell.angle_alpha   90.00
_cell.angle_beta   90.00
_cell.angle_gamma   90.00
#
_symmetry.space_group_name_H-M   'P 1'
#
loop_
_entity.id
_entity.type
_entity.pdbx_description
1 polymer ?
#
loop_
_entity_poly.entity_id
_entity_poly.type
_entity_poly.pdbx_seq_one_letter_code
_entity_poly.pdbx_strand_id
1 'polypeptide(L)'
;MSGDIDSTFKRLEEWYPQVIKDDKSVICFLLHSQRFIEYIRAEQLEDAVKYARANLASFLTHKAFEGLLKESVALLAYEKPAESCIGYLLDSPQREFVADAVNAAVLSTNPAMKDPKSCLYSCLERLLRQLTVCSFERRTFNNDQGDAFLLHKEVRNCERSRRS
;
A
#
# COMPACT_ATOMS: atom_id res chain seq x y z
N MET A 1 -7.14 0.55 -6.73
CA MET A 1 -7.48 0.89 -5.32
C MET A 1 -8.11 2.28 -5.28
N SER A 2 -9.15 2.50 -4.48
CA SER A 2 -9.96 3.73 -4.49
C SER A 2 -9.31 4.94 -3.81
N GLY A 3 -8.19 4.77 -3.09
CA GLY A 3 -7.52 5.88 -2.41
C GLY A 3 -8.27 6.41 -1.17
N ASP A 4 -9.26 5.67 -0.65
CA ASP A 4 -10.03 6.09 0.52
C ASP A 4 -9.22 5.90 1.83
N ILE A 5 -8.42 6.92 2.15
CA ILE A 5 -7.56 6.93 3.33
C ILE A 5 -8.35 7.20 4.62
N ASP A 6 -9.47 7.95 4.56
CA ASP A 6 -10.27 8.26 5.75
C ASP A 6 -10.91 6.98 6.31
N SER A 7 -11.49 6.14 5.45
CA SER A 7 -11.98 4.82 5.86
C SER A 7 -10.86 3.91 6.36
N THR A 8 -9.65 4.07 5.83
CA THR A 8 -8.48 3.28 6.26
C THR A 8 -8.09 3.64 7.69
N PHE A 9 -7.97 4.93 8.03
CA PHE A 9 -7.71 5.38 9.39
C PHE A 9 -8.75 4.85 10.37
N LYS A 10 -10.04 5.03 10.05
CA LYS A 10 -11.14 4.54 10.89
C LYS A 10 -11.03 3.04 11.18
N ARG A 11 -10.76 2.21 10.16
CA ARG A 11 -10.61 0.76 10.35
C ARG A 11 -9.36 0.40 11.15
N LEU A 12 -8.26 1.12 10.98
CA LEU A 12 -7.04 0.91 11.78
C LEU A 12 -7.26 1.29 13.24
N GLU A 13 -7.95 2.39 13.53
CA GLU A 13 -8.35 2.77 14.88
C GLU A 13 -9.24 1.70 15.54
N GLU A 14 -10.21 1.17 14.79
CA GLU A 14 -11.16 0.18 15.30
C GLU A 14 -10.53 -1.21 15.54
N TRP A 15 -9.68 -1.69 14.63
CA TRP A 15 -9.23 -3.10 14.64
C TRP A 15 -7.77 -3.28 14.98
N TYR A 16 -6.92 -2.29 14.69
CA TYR A 16 -5.46 -2.38 14.86
C TYR A 16 -4.87 -1.09 15.43
N PRO A 17 -5.38 -0.56 16.56
CA PRO A 17 -4.96 0.75 17.09
C PRO A 17 -3.45 0.82 17.37
N GLN A 18 -2.80 -0.30 17.64
CA GLN A 18 -1.36 -0.41 17.81
C GLN A 18 -0.54 -0.01 16.57
N VAL A 19 -1.11 -0.10 15.35
CA VAL A 19 -0.43 0.26 14.09
C VAL A 19 -0.24 1.76 13.97
N ILE A 20 -1.19 2.54 14.51
CA ILE A 20 -1.23 4.01 14.42
C ILE A 20 -1.06 4.69 15.78
N LYS A 21 -0.72 3.92 16.83
CA LYS A 21 -0.54 4.43 18.19
C LYS A 21 0.56 5.49 18.27
N ASP A 22 1.62 5.31 17.49
CA ASP A 22 2.67 6.30 17.32
C ASP A 22 2.33 7.17 16.10
N ASP A 23 1.90 8.41 16.38
CA ASP A 23 1.53 9.42 15.39
C ASP A 23 2.69 9.80 14.46
N LYS A 24 3.93 9.49 14.86
CA LYS A 24 5.15 9.76 14.10
C LYS A 24 5.75 8.51 13.45
N SER A 25 5.03 7.40 13.47
CA SER A 25 5.45 6.16 12.82
C SER A 25 5.52 6.32 11.29
N VAL A 26 6.30 5.44 10.65
CA VAL A 26 6.38 5.35 9.18
C VAL A 26 4.99 5.13 8.57
N ILE A 27 4.13 4.34 9.21
CA ILE A 27 2.78 4.05 8.69
C ILE A 27 1.90 5.30 8.74
N CYS A 28 1.91 6.04 9.85
CA CYS A 28 1.20 7.32 9.95
C CYS A 28 1.71 8.32 8.90
N PHE A 29 3.03 8.41 8.71
CA PHE A 29 3.61 9.25 7.67
C PHE A 29 3.09 8.89 6.26
N LEU A 30 3.12 7.59 5.91
CA LEU A 30 2.68 7.12 4.60
C LEU A 30 1.19 7.37 4.37
N LEU A 31 0.35 7.13 5.37
CA LEU A 31 -1.10 7.39 5.29
C LEU A 31 -1.40 8.88 5.14
N HIS A 32 -0.78 9.74 5.95
CA HIS A 32 -0.98 11.20 5.83
C HIS A 32 -0.45 11.72 4.49
N SER A 33 0.71 11.24 4.02
CA SER A 33 1.25 11.62 2.71
C SER A 33 0.32 11.17 1.59
N GLN A 34 -0.21 9.96 1.65
CA GLN A 34 -1.16 9.47 0.66
C GLN A 34 -2.44 10.31 0.67
N ARG A 35 -3.02 10.62 1.84
CA ARG A 35 -4.23 11.47 1.93
C ARG A 35 -4.02 12.84 1.29
N PHE A 36 -2.85 13.44 1.53
CA PHE A 36 -2.45 14.70 0.91
C PHE A 36 -2.37 14.59 -0.63
N ILE A 37 -1.75 13.52 -1.15
CA ILE A 37 -1.70 13.23 -2.59
C ILE A 37 -3.12 13.03 -3.16
N GLU A 38 -4.04 12.39 -2.42
CA GLU A 38 -5.44 12.25 -2.84
C GLU A 38 -6.15 13.60 -2.97
N TYR A 39 -5.89 14.57 -2.07
CA TYR A 39 -6.44 15.92 -2.21
C TYR A 39 -5.91 16.63 -3.45
N ILE A 40 -4.61 16.50 -3.75
CA ILE A 40 -4.02 17.06 -4.97
C ILE A 40 -4.66 16.42 -6.22
N ARG A 41 -4.84 15.09 -6.23
CA ARG A 41 -5.48 14.37 -7.34
C ARG A 41 -6.92 14.81 -7.57
N ALA A 42 -7.64 15.18 -6.51
CA ALA A 42 -9.00 15.70 -6.57
C ALA A 42 -9.07 17.22 -6.87
N GLU A 43 -7.94 17.87 -7.15
CA GLU A 43 -7.82 19.33 -7.36
C GLU A 43 -8.29 20.17 -6.16
N GLN A 44 -8.32 19.59 -4.96
CA GLN A 44 -8.74 20.23 -3.71
C GLN A 44 -7.53 20.86 -3.01
N LEU A 45 -6.92 21.88 -3.64
CA LEU A 45 -5.65 22.47 -3.17
C LEU A 45 -5.74 23.10 -1.77
N GLU A 46 -6.85 23.77 -1.46
CA GLU A 46 -7.05 24.39 -0.14
C GLU A 46 -7.07 23.33 0.98
N ASP A 47 -7.83 22.25 0.77
CA ASP A 47 -7.88 21.12 1.68
C ASP A 47 -6.52 20.41 1.79
N ALA A 48 -5.80 20.26 0.67
CA ALA A 48 -4.45 19.69 0.67
C ALA A 48 -3.51 20.51 1.57
N VAL A 49 -3.47 21.83 1.42
CA VAL A 49 -2.60 22.72 2.20
C VAL A 49 -3.00 22.71 3.68
N LYS A 50 -4.31 22.80 3.97
CA LYS A 50 -4.82 22.74 5.34
C LYS A 50 -4.45 21.41 6.01
N TYR A 51 -4.63 20.31 5.29
CA TYR A 51 -4.31 18.97 5.78
C TYR A 51 -2.81 18.77 6.01
N ALA A 52 -1.97 19.20 5.07
CA ALA A 52 -0.52 19.12 5.20
C ALA A 52 0.00 19.89 6.42
N ARG A 53 -0.51 21.11 6.67
CA ARG A 53 -0.13 21.89 7.85
C ARG A 53 -0.54 21.21 9.16
N ALA A 54 -1.70 20.56 9.20
CA ALA A 54 -2.18 19.90 10.41
C ALA A 54 -1.48 18.56 10.67
N ASN A 55 -1.23 17.76 9.63
CA ASN A 55 -0.86 16.35 9.78
C ASN A 55 0.57 16.01 9.30
N LEU A 56 1.12 16.77 8.35
CA LEU A 56 2.48 16.52 7.85
C LEU A 56 3.55 17.38 8.53
N ALA A 57 3.15 18.47 9.19
CA ALA A 57 4.09 19.40 9.82
C ALA A 57 4.94 18.75 10.94
N SER A 58 4.39 17.79 11.68
CA SER A 58 5.11 17.05 12.73
C SER A 58 6.31 16.26 12.18
N PHE A 59 6.22 15.80 10.93
CA PHE A 59 7.25 15.01 10.25
C PHE A 59 8.39 15.84 9.66
N LEU A 60 8.23 17.16 9.54
CA LEU A 60 9.29 18.07 9.04
C LEU A 60 10.58 17.99 9.88
N THR A 61 10.43 17.68 11.17
CA THR A 61 11.56 17.59 12.11
C THR A 61 12.30 16.26 12.01
N HIS A 62 11.77 15.28 11.27
CA HIS A 62 12.29 13.92 11.19
C HIS A 62 13.04 13.71 9.89
N LYS A 63 14.39 13.71 9.97
CA LYS A 63 15.27 13.54 8.80
C LYS A 63 14.96 12.31 7.95
N ALA A 64 14.44 11.24 8.57
CA ALA A 64 14.06 10.02 7.87
C ALA A 64 12.97 10.23 6.80
N PHE A 65 12.11 11.24 6.98
CA PHE A 65 10.98 11.53 6.08
C PHE A 65 11.22 12.75 5.20
N GLU A 66 12.30 13.49 5.40
CA GLU A 66 12.55 14.78 4.74
C GLU A 66 12.47 14.69 3.20
N GLY A 67 13.07 13.66 2.61
CA GLY A 67 13.06 13.46 1.15
C GLY A 67 11.65 13.22 0.61
N LEU A 68 10.96 12.22 1.16
CA LEU A 68 9.60 11.84 0.74
C LEU A 68 8.58 12.96 0.99
N LEU A 69 8.73 13.69 2.10
CA LEU A 69 7.86 14.81 2.42
C LEU A 69 8.06 15.97 1.45
N LYS A 70 9.32 16.33 1.13
CA LYS A 70 9.62 17.37 0.13
C LYS A 70 9.07 16.99 -1.24
N GLU A 71 9.24 15.74 -1.65
CA GLU A 71 8.75 15.25 -2.93
C GLU A 71 7.23 15.29 -3.00
N SER A 72 6.54 14.83 -1.95
CA SER A 72 5.08 14.90 -1.86
C SER A 72 4.60 16.35 -1.97
N VAL A 73 5.13 17.25 -1.13
CA VAL A 73 4.71 18.66 -1.07
C VAL A 73 5.04 19.41 -2.37
N ALA A 74 6.10 19.03 -3.08
CA ALA A 74 6.48 19.63 -4.37
C ALA A 74 5.40 19.47 -5.44
N LEU A 75 4.47 18.51 -5.32
CA LEU A 75 3.32 18.40 -6.23
C LEU A 75 2.50 19.69 -6.31
N LEU A 76 2.45 20.50 -5.24
CA LEU A 76 1.75 21.79 -5.22
C LEU A 76 2.39 22.84 -6.12
N ALA A 77 3.66 22.67 -6.51
CA ALA A 77 4.38 23.63 -7.34
C ALA A 77 4.07 23.48 -8.84
N TYR A 78 3.40 22.39 -9.23
CA TYR A 78 3.08 22.11 -10.63
C TYR A 78 1.63 22.48 -10.93
N GLU A 79 1.42 23.19 -12.05
CA GLU A 79 0.08 23.48 -12.57
C GLU A 79 -0.68 22.19 -12.92
N LYS A 80 0.05 21.21 -13.46
CA LYS A 80 -0.45 19.86 -13.74
C LYS A 80 0.41 18.81 -13.05
N PRO A 81 0.11 18.43 -11.80
CA PRO A 81 0.92 17.50 -11.02
C PRO A 81 1.15 16.14 -11.70
N ALA A 82 0.16 15.63 -12.44
CA ALA A 82 0.24 14.35 -13.14
C ALA A 82 1.23 14.35 -14.33
N GLU A 83 1.48 15.51 -14.95
CA GLU A 83 2.43 15.65 -16.08
C GLU A 83 3.86 15.99 -15.60
N SER A 84 4.07 16.08 -14.28
CA SER A 84 5.36 16.44 -13.69
C SER A 84 6.33 15.26 -13.58
N CYS A 85 7.61 15.54 -13.32
CA CYS A 85 8.61 14.49 -13.06
C CYS A 85 8.34 13.65 -11.80
N ILE A 86 7.46 14.13 -10.91
CA ILE A 86 7.00 13.43 -9.71
C ILE A 86 5.54 12.98 -9.84
N GLY A 87 4.97 13.04 -11.05
CA GLY A 87 3.60 12.63 -11.33
C GLY A 87 3.33 11.15 -11.01
N TYR A 88 4.36 10.32 -10.95
CA TYR A 88 4.27 8.90 -10.56
C TYR A 88 3.69 8.69 -9.15
N LEU A 89 3.79 9.69 -8.25
CA LEU A 89 3.14 9.65 -6.94
C LEU A 89 1.60 9.63 -7.06
N LEU A 90 1.06 10.09 -8.19
CA LEU A 90 -0.38 10.10 -8.45
C LEU A 90 -0.91 8.79 -9.04
N ASP A 91 -0.03 7.84 -9.34
CA ASP A 91 -0.40 6.59 -10.01
C ASP A 91 -0.81 5.47 -9.04
N SER A 92 -1.33 4.36 -9.60
CA SER A 92 -1.69 3.16 -8.83
C SER A 92 -0.53 2.57 -8.02
N PRO A 93 0.71 2.47 -8.55
CA PRO A 93 1.82 1.88 -7.82
C PRO A 93 2.11 2.57 -6.48
N GLN A 94 1.92 3.89 -6.38
CA GLN A 94 2.08 4.60 -5.11
C GLN A 94 1.02 4.16 -4.08
N ARG A 95 -0.25 4.01 -4.49
CA ARG A 95 -1.31 3.50 -3.59
C ARG A 95 -1.06 2.05 -3.19
N GLU A 96 -0.57 1.22 -4.10
CA GLU A 96 -0.22 -0.17 -3.82
C GLU A 96 0.91 -0.26 -2.82
N PHE A 97 1.96 0.55 -2.97
CA PHE A 97 3.06 0.65 -2.00
C PHE A 97 2.57 1.00 -0.59
N VAL A 98 1.70 2.00 -0.46
CA VAL A 98 1.13 2.38 0.85
C VAL A 98 0.26 1.25 1.40
N ALA A 99 -0.52 0.58 0.57
CA ALA A 99 -1.33 -0.55 0.98
C ALA A 99 -0.49 -1.73 1.46
N ASP A 100 0.61 -2.04 0.78
CA ASP A 100 1.55 -3.10 1.18
C ASP A 100 2.22 -2.77 2.52
N ALA A 101 2.60 -1.50 2.74
CA ALA A 101 3.14 -1.06 4.02
C ALA A 101 2.13 -1.21 5.16
N VAL A 102 0.87 -0.82 4.93
CA VAL A 102 -0.23 -1.00 5.90
C VAL A 102 -0.50 -2.47 6.15
N ASN A 103 -0.56 -3.30 5.10
CA ASN A 103 -0.73 -4.75 5.20
C ASN A 103 0.37 -5.36 6.05
N ALA A 104 1.62 -4.99 5.82
CA ALA A 104 2.76 -5.48 6.58
C ALA A 104 2.70 -5.06 8.05
N ALA A 105 2.28 -3.82 8.33
CA ALA A 105 2.09 -3.34 9.69
C ALA A 105 0.94 -4.04 10.42
N VAL A 106 -0.16 -4.33 9.74
CA VAL A 106 -1.26 -5.13 10.29
C VAL A 106 -0.78 -6.55 10.59
N LEU A 107 -0.06 -7.18 9.66
CA LEU A 107 0.47 -8.54 9.86
C LEU A 107 1.47 -8.62 11.01
N SER A 108 2.27 -7.57 11.24
CA SER A 108 3.23 -7.53 12.35
C SER A 108 2.58 -7.45 13.73
N THR A 109 1.27 -7.13 13.80
CA THR A 109 0.52 -7.17 15.07
C THR A 109 0.25 -8.58 15.57
N ASN A 110 0.44 -9.61 14.73
CA ASN A 110 0.18 -10.98 15.10
C ASN A 110 1.25 -11.50 16.08
N PRO A 111 0.90 -11.83 17.34
CA PRO A 111 1.87 -12.27 18.34
C PRO A 111 2.52 -13.63 18.01
N ALA A 112 1.93 -14.42 17.11
CA ALA A 112 2.50 -15.68 16.65
C ALA A 112 3.66 -15.50 15.65
N MET A 113 3.84 -14.30 15.09
CA MET A 113 4.90 -14.02 14.14
C MET A 113 6.21 -13.65 14.83
N LYS A 114 7.17 -14.56 14.78
CA LYS A 114 8.49 -14.42 15.40
C LYS A 114 9.56 -13.82 14.49
N ASP A 115 9.33 -13.85 13.17
CA ASP A 115 10.27 -13.32 12.17
C ASP A 115 9.71 -12.04 11.52
N PRO A 116 10.41 -10.89 11.64
CA PRO A 116 10.02 -9.64 10.99
C PRO A 116 9.83 -9.74 9.48
N LYS A 117 10.58 -10.61 8.78
CA LYS A 117 10.39 -10.77 7.32
C LYS A 117 9.10 -11.48 6.97
N SER A 118 8.53 -12.22 7.92
CA SER A 118 7.25 -12.92 7.72
C SER A 118 6.06 -11.96 7.73
N CYS A 119 6.20 -10.69 8.15
CA CYS A 119 5.10 -9.72 8.07
C CYS A 119 4.93 -9.10 6.68
N LEU A 120 5.88 -9.29 5.76
CA LEU A 120 5.77 -8.76 4.40
C LEU A 120 4.66 -9.46 3.59
N TYR A 121 4.32 -10.70 3.96
CA TYR A 121 3.36 -11.52 3.23
C TYR A 121 2.48 -12.30 4.21
N SER A 122 1.18 -12.35 3.94
CA SER A 122 0.28 -13.19 4.74
C SER A 122 0.64 -14.68 4.61
N CYS A 123 0.25 -15.51 5.59
CA CYS A 123 0.44 -16.96 5.49
C CYS A 123 -0.18 -17.54 4.20
N LEU A 124 -1.36 -17.03 3.82
CA LEU A 124 -2.03 -17.41 2.58
C LEU A 124 -1.18 -17.06 1.36
N GLU A 125 -0.67 -15.83 1.28
CA GLU A 125 0.16 -15.41 0.16
C GLU A 125 1.44 -16.26 0.05
N ARG A 126 2.08 -16.55 1.18
CA ARG A 126 3.26 -17.44 1.22
C ARG A 126 2.93 -18.82 0.66
N LEU A 127 1.80 -19.42 1.08
CA LEU A 127 1.34 -20.70 0.56
C LEU A 127 1.04 -20.64 -0.94
N LEU A 128 0.40 -19.58 -1.41
CA LEU A 128 0.10 -19.38 -2.84
C LEU A 128 1.38 -19.21 -3.68
N ARG A 129 2.36 -18.47 -3.18
CA ARG A 129 3.68 -18.32 -3.83
C ARG A 129 4.41 -19.66 -3.90
N GLN A 130 4.47 -20.40 -2.78
CA GLN A 130 5.07 -21.73 -2.74
C GLN A 130 4.37 -22.71 -3.68
N LEU A 131 3.03 -22.72 -3.68
CA LEU A 131 2.24 -23.53 -4.60
C LEU A 131 2.54 -23.19 -6.07
N THR A 132 2.63 -21.89 -6.38
CA THR A 132 2.97 -21.41 -7.74
C THR A 132 4.34 -21.94 -8.16
N VAL A 133 5.37 -21.76 -7.31
CA VAL A 133 6.74 -22.22 -7.57
C VAL A 133 6.79 -23.74 -7.72
N CYS A 134 6.25 -24.51 -6.77
CA CYS A 134 6.24 -25.97 -6.84
C CYS A 134 5.48 -26.48 -8.07
N SER A 135 4.38 -25.82 -8.46
CA SER A 135 3.63 -26.19 -9.67
C SER A 135 4.47 -25.97 -10.93
N PHE A 136 5.25 -24.89 -10.97
CA PHE A 136 6.13 -24.57 -12.08
C PHE A 136 7.29 -25.56 -12.18
N GLU A 137 8.00 -25.82 -11.07
CA GLU A 137 9.08 -26.80 -11.01
C GLU A 137 8.59 -28.20 -11.42
N ARG A 138 7.43 -28.63 -10.94
CA ARG A 138 6.86 -29.93 -11.34
C ARG A 138 6.58 -30.01 -12.85
N ARG A 139 6.23 -28.90 -13.50
CA ARG A 139 6.05 -28.85 -14.96
C ARG A 139 7.38 -28.93 -15.69
N THR A 140 8.39 -28.18 -15.25
CA THR A 140 9.72 -28.22 -15.87
C THR A 140 10.31 -29.63 -15.80
N PHE A 141 10.14 -30.36 -14.70
CA PHE A 141 10.51 -31.78 -14.59
C PHE A 141 9.72 -32.71 -15.53
N ASN A 142 8.51 -32.33 -15.92
CA ASN A 142 7.63 -33.11 -16.80
C ASN A 142 7.63 -32.60 -18.25
N ASN A 143 8.73 -32.02 -18.73
CA ASN A 143 8.84 -31.44 -20.09
C ASN A 143 7.73 -30.41 -20.39
N ASP A 144 7.46 -29.55 -19.41
CA ASP A 144 6.42 -28.51 -19.42
C ASP A 144 4.96 -29.01 -19.56
N GLN A 145 4.73 -30.30 -19.40
CA GLN A 145 3.39 -30.89 -19.45
C GLN A 145 2.60 -30.70 -18.14
N GLY A 146 1.27 -30.64 -18.27
CA GLY A 146 0.32 -30.45 -17.18
C GLY A 146 -0.13 -28.99 -16.97
N ASP A 147 -1.06 -28.78 -16.06
CA ASP A 147 -1.61 -27.44 -15.76
C ASP A 147 -0.67 -26.63 -14.85
N ALA A 148 -0.43 -25.36 -15.21
CA ALA A 148 0.19 -24.39 -14.30
C ALA A 148 -0.85 -23.82 -13.34
N PHE A 149 -0.45 -23.66 -12.08
CA PHE A 149 -1.20 -22.83 -11.15
C PHE A 149 -0.89 -21.36 -11.45
N LEU A 150 -1.88 -20.64 -11.99
CA LEU A 150 -1.81 -19.20 -12.23
C LEU A 150 -2.89 -18.54 -11.39
N LEU A 151 -2.50 -17.92 -10.27
CA LEU A 151 -3.44 -17.34 -9.31
C LEU A 151 -4.47 -16.41 -9.98
N HIS A 152 -4.02 -15.55 -10.90
CA HIS A 152 -4.92 -14.64 -11.62
C HIS A 152 -5.97 -15.38 -12.50
N LYS A 153 -5.60 -16.52 -13.09
CA LYS A 153 -6.53 -17.35 -13.88
C LYS A 153 -7.61 -17.95 -12.97
N GLU A 154 -7.20 -18.48 -11.83
CA GLU A 154 -8.11 -19.12 -10.86
C GLU A 154 -9.08 -18.12 -10.22
N VAL A 155 -8.60 -16.93 -9.85
CA VAL A 155 -9.46 -15.86 -9.32
C VAL A 155 -10.53 -15.47 -10.36
N ARG A 156 -10.14 -15.30 -11.62
CA ARG A 156 -11.07 -14.94 -12.71
C ARG A 156 -12.11 -16.04 -12.99
N ASN A 157 -11.72 -17.31 -12.89
CA ASN A 157 -12.65 -18.43 -13.04
C ASN A 157 -13.68 -18.47 -11.90
N CYS A 158 -13.25 -18.19 -10.67
CA CYS A 158 -14.13 -18.13 -9.51
C CYS A 158 -15.16 -16.98 -9.63
N GLU A 159 -14.72 -15.80 -10.09
CA GLU A 159 -15.63 -14.67 -10.32
C GLU A 159 -16.67 -14.94 -11.41
N ARG A 160 -16.29 -15.65 -12.48
CA ARG A 160 -17.23 -16.04 -13.55
C ARG A 160 -18.28 -17.02 -13.05
N SER A 161 -17.87 -18.02 -12.27
CA SER A 161 -18.75 -19.02 -11.66
C SER A 161 -19.76 -18.40 -10.68
N ARG A 162 -19.38 -17.33 -9.97
CA ARG A 162 -20.28 -16.59 -9.06
C ARG A 162 -21.31 -15.70 -9.76
N ARG A 163 -21.15 -15.43 -11.07
CA ARG A 163 -22.06 -14.59 -11.86
C ARG A 163 -23.02 -15.37 -12.75
N SER A 164 -22.85 -16.70 -12.82
CA SER A 164 -23.74 -17.66 -13.49
C SER A 164 -24.69 -18.30 -12.49
#